data_AF-A0A8S3D594-F1
#
_entry.id   AF-A0A8S3D594-F1
#
_cell.length_a   1.000
_cell.length_b   1.000
_cell.length_c   1.000
_cell.angle_alpha   90.00
_cell.angle_beta   90.00
_cell.angle_gamma   90.00
#
_symmetry.space_group_name_H-M   'P 1'
#
loop_
_entity.id
_entity.type
_entity.pdbx_description
1 polymer ?
#
loop_
_entity_poly.entity_id
_entity_poly.type
_entity_poly.pdbx_seq_one_letter_code
_entity_poly.pdbx_strand_id
1 'polypeptide(L)' 'MTAAPSDDYQIIDDNQENDENEFESDSSSECPFNPDIASKLTAAFAKATGIEIEFAVQLLKDHEWNIDLALKATYD' A
#
# COMPACT_ATOMS: atom_id res chain seq x y z
N MET A 1 62.68 -6.01 8.46
CA MET A 1 62.02 -6.52 7.24
C MET A 1 60.66 -7.04 7.67
N THR A 2 59.60 -6.27 7.41
CA THR A 2 58.22 -6.55 7.84
C THR A 2 57.51 -7.29 6.70
N ALA A 3 56.96 -8.47 6.97
CA ALA A 3 56.27 -9.31 5.98
C ALA A 3 54.75 -9.09 6.05
N ALA A 4 54.17 -8.86 4.85
CA ALA A 4 52.79 -8.88 4.34
C ALA A 4 51.57 -8.77 5.30
N PRO A 5 50.62 -7.85 5.01
CA PRO A 5 49.23 -8.01 5.42
C PRO A 5 48.51 -9.01 4.50
N SER A 6 47.83 -9.99 5.09
CA SER A 6 46.92 -10.89 4.37
C SER A 6 45.63 -10.18 4.02
N ASP A 7 45.41 -9.98 2.72
CA ASP A 7 44.18 -9.50 2.10
C ASP A 7 43.26 -10.72 1.88
N ASP A 8 42.21 -10.86 2.69
CA ASP A 8 41.05 -11.71 2.38
C ASP A 8 39.90 -11.31 3.31
N TYR A 9 39.16 -10.25 2.96
CA TYR A 9 37.77 -10.03 3.33
C TYR A 9 37.20 -8.96 2.39
N GLN A 10 36.81 -9.38 1.19
CA GLN A 10 35.82 -8.66 0.40
C GLN A 10 34.49 -8.74 1.16
N ILE A 11 34.23 -7.78 2.06
CA ILE A 11 32.92 -7.59 2.68
C ILE A 11 32.26 -6.46 1.89
N ILE A 12 31.42 -6.83 0.94
CA ILE A 12 30.35 -5.99 0.43
C ILE A 12 29.08 -6.67 0.92
N ASP A 13 28.33 -6.01 1.79
CA ASP A 13 26.87 -6.01 1.70
C ASP A 13 26.33 -4.89 2.60
N ASP A 14 25.95 -3.79 1.95
CA ASP A 14 24.66 -3.13 2.15
C ASP A 14 24.06 -3.21 3.57
N ASN A 15 24.52 -2.36 4.48
CA ASN A 15 23.69 -1.95 5.61
C ASN A 15 22.66 -0.93 5.08
N GLN A 16 21.71 -1.42 4.28
CA GLN A 16 20.46 -0.71 4.08
C GLN A 16 19.69 -0.81 5.41
N GLU A 17 19.58 0.33 6.08
CA GLU A 17 18.66 0.56 7.18
C GLU A 17 17.26 0.16 6.72
N ASN A 18 16.88 -1.10 6.97
CA ASN A 18 15.50 -1.54 6.83
C ASN A 18 14.77 -1.03 8.08
N ASP A 19 14.31 0.21 7.97
CA ASP A 19 13.32 0.82 8.84
C ASP A 19 12.01 0.03 8.66
N GLU A 20 11.96 -1.17 9.25
CA GLU A 20 10.73 -1.90 9.45
C GLU A 20 9.96 -1.22 10.57
N ASN A 21 9.36 -0.09 10.19
CA ASN A 21 8.28 0.57 10.90
C ASN A 21 7.14 -0.44 11.04
N GLU A 22 7.16 -1.23 12.12
CA GLU A 22 6.05 -2.04 12.61
C GLU A 22 4.88 -1.11 12.95
N PHE A 23 4.15 -0.68 11.92
CA PHE A 23 2.88 0.00 12.10
C PHE A 23 1.88 -1.04 12.61
N GLU A 24 1.70 -1.05 13.92
CA GLU A 24 0.61 -1.72 14.62
C GLU A 24 -0.70 -1.41 13.89
N SER A 25 -1.19 -2.36 13.10
CA SER A 25 -2.49 -2.25 12.46
C SER A 25 -3.58 -2.70 13.43
N ASP A 26 -3.77 -1.93 14.50
CA ASP A 26 -5.05 -1.92 15.22
C ASP A 26 -5.98 -0.94 14.50
N SER A 27 -6.81 -1.47 13.59
CA SER A 27 -8.10 -0.86 13.23
C SER A 27 -8.90 -1.80 12.35
N SER A 28 -9.89 -2.43 12.98
CA SER A 28 -10.95 -3.23 12.35
C SER A 28 -11.71 -2.41 11.30
N SER A 29 -11.35 -2.57 10.02
CA SER A 29 -12.16 -2.27 8.82
C SER A 29 -11.35 -2.71 7.60
N GLU A 30 -11.12 -4.02 7.48
CA GLU A 30 -10.15 -4.60 6.56
C GLU A 30 -10.61 -4.49 5.10
N CYS A 31 -9.91 -3.68 4.31
CA CYS A 31 -9.83 -3.92 2.88
C CYS A 31 -9.18 -5.30 2.67
N PRO A 32 -9.76 -6.20 1.87
CA PRO A 32 -9.24 -7.56 1.69
C PRO A 32 -7.94 -7.61 0.87
N PHE A 33 -7.38 -6.45 0.53
CA PHE A 33 -6.20 -6.28 -0.30
C PHE A 33 -5.33 -5.16 0.26
N ASN A 34 -4.07 -5.14 -0.18
CA ASN A 34 -3.09 -4.14 0.27
C ASN A 34 -3.66 -2.71 0.24
N PRO A 35 -3.31 -1.88 1.23
CA PRO A 35 -3.76 -0.48 1.31
C PRO A 35 -3.38 0.32 0.05
N ASP A 36 -2.27 -0.02 -0.62
CA ASP A 36 -1.90 0.54 -1.92
C ASP A 36 -2.92 0.26 -3.04
N ILE A 37 -3.47 -0.95 -3.06
CA ILE A 37 -4.47 -1.36 -4.05
C ILE A 37 -5.78 -0.63 -3.76
N ALA A 38 -6.16 -0.53 -2.49
CA ALA A 38 -7.30 0.25 -2.04
C ALA A 38 -7.21 1.71 -2.44
N SER A 39 -6.05 2.32 -2.21
CA SER A 39 -5.79 3.72 -2.55
C SER A 39 -5.89 3.95 -4.06
N LYS A 40 -5.27 3.10 -4.88
CA LYS A 40 -5.33 3.19 -6.35
C LYS A 40 -6.74 2.96 -6.91
N LEU A 41 -7.44 1.95 -6.39
CA LEU A 41 -8.80 1.61 -6.79
C LEU A 41 -9.76 2.76 -6.46
N THR A 42 -9.68 3.30 -5.25
CA THR A 42 -10.48 4.44 -4.81
C THR A 42 -10.18 5.67 -5.65
N ALA A 43 -8.92 5.99 -5.90
CA ALA A 43 -8.55 7.12 -6.74
C ALA A 43 -9.07 6.98 -8.17
N ALA A 44 -9.03 5.76 -8.73
CA ALA A 44 -9.59 5.47 -10.05
C ALA A 44 -11.13 5.59 -10.06
N PHE A 45 -11.80 5.08 -9.03
CA PHE A 45 -13.25 5.15 -8.88
C PHE A 45 -13.73 6.59 -8.73
N ALA A 46 -13.13 7.35 -7.81
CA ALA A 46 -13.39 8.77 -7.59
C ALA A 46 -13.20 9.58 -8.87
N LYS A 47 -12.13 9.29 -9.64
CA LYS A 47 -11.88 9.94 -10.92
C LYS A 47 -12.92 9.58 -11.99
N ALA A 48 -13.42 8.35 -12.00
CA ALA A 48 -14.41 7.89 -12.97
C ALA A 48 -15.81 8.47 -12.70
N THR A 49 -16.21 8.52 -11.43
CA THR A 49 -17.53 9.02 -11.01
C THR A 49 -17.56 10.53 -10.78
N GLY A 50 -16.40 11.15 -10.59
CA GLY A 50 -16.28 12.58 -10.28
C GLY A 50 -16.59 12.93 -8.82
N ILE A 51 -16.66 11.94 -7.92
CA ILE A 51 -16.89 12.14 -6.49
C ILE A 51 -15.56 12.27 -5.73
N GLU A 52 -15.63 12.76 -4.50
CA GLU A 52 -14.45 12.88 -3.63
C GLU A 52 -13.91 11.51 -3.22
N ILE A 53 -12.58 11.42 -3.04
CA ILE A 53 -11.88 10.17 -2.70
C ILE A 53 -12.40 9.59 -1.38
N GLU A 54 -12.64 10.43 -0.35
CA GLU A 54 -13.17 9.94 0.92
C GLU A 54 -14.54 9.28 0.77
N PHE A 55 -15.41 9.87 -0.06
CA PHE A 55 -16.73 9.33 -0.35
C PHE A 55 -16.64 8.05 -1.19
N ALA A 56 -15.72 8.00 -2.15
CA ALA A 56 -15.43 6.81 -2.92
C ALA A 56 -14.94 5.65 -2.04
N VAL A 57 -14.07 5.90 -1.05
CA VAL A 57 -13.61 4.85 -0.11
C VAL A 57 -14.80 4.27 0.62
N GLN A 58 -15.66 5.15 1.14
CA GLN A 58 -16.81 4.74 1.94
C GLN A 58 -17.81 3.94 1.11
N LEU A 59 -18.15 4.44 -0.09
CA LEU A 59 -19.02 3.74 -1.03
C LEU A 59 -18.45 2.36 -1.42
N LEU A 60 -17.15 2.27 -1.68
CA LEU A 60 -16.50 1.00 -1.97
C LEU A 60 -16.56 0.07 -0.75
N LYS A 61 -16.32 0.55 0.47
CA LYS A 61 -16.46 -0.26 1.69
C LYS A 61 -17.88 -0.78 1.90
N ASP A 62 -18.89 0.07 1.71
CA ASP A 62 -20.31 -0.30 1.83
C ASP A 62 -20.72 -1.38 0.81
N HIS A 63 -20.03 -1.45 -0.33
CA HIS A 63 -20.22 -2.45 -1.37
C HIS A 63 -19.13 -3.53 -1.42
N GLU A 64 -18.41 -3.78 -0.32
CA GLU A 64 -17.38 -4.83 -0.22
C GLU A 64 -16.30 -4.73 -1.31
N TRP A 65 -15.93 -3.51 -1.67
CA TRP A 65 -15.00 -3.13 -2.74
C TRP A 65 -15.43 -3.59 -4.14
N ASN A 66 -16.72 -3.86 -4.34
CA ASN A 66 -17.31 -4.21 -5.62
C ASN A 66 -17.56 -2.95 -6.46
N ILE A 67 -16.69 -2.74 -7.45
CA ILE A 67 -16.73 -1.57 -8.34
C ILE A 67 -18.07 -1.48 -9.10
N ASP A 68 -18.58 -2.59 -9.65
CA ASP A 68 -19.83 -2.58 -10.41
C ASP A 68 -21.03 -2.17 -9.55
N LEU A 69 -21.13 -2.70 -8.33
CA LEU A 69 -22.21 -2.34 -7.40
C LEU A 69 -22.09 -0.88 -6.95
N ALA A 70 -20.89 -0.45 -6.57
CA ALA A 70 -20.62 0.92 -6.17
C ALA A 70 -20.88 1.91 -7.31
N LEU A 71 -20.46 1.59 -8.54
CA LEU A 71 -20.69 2.42 -9.72
C LEU A 71 -22.18 2.54 -9.99
N LYS A 72 -22.91 1.42 -9.96
CA LYS A 72 -24.37 1.42 -10.13
C LYS A 72 -25.05 2.29 -9.08
N ALA A 73 -24.67 2.16 -7.80
CA ALA A 73 -25.20 2.98 -6.71
C ALA A 73 -24.88 4.48 -6.85
N THR A 74 -23.85 4.85 -7.62
CA THR A 74 -23.52 6.26 -7.85
C THR A 74 -24.40 6.92 -8.92
N TYR A 75 -24.99 6.14 -9.84
CA TYR A 75 -25.76 6.63 -10.98
C TYR A 75 -27.27 6.31 -10.93
N ASP A 76 -27.75 5.60 -9.91
CA ASP A 76 -29.18 5.32 -9.64
C ASP A 76 -29.84 6.51 -8.91
#